data_AF-A0A1Z9H0L3-F1
#
_entry.id   AF-A0A1Z9H0L3-F1
#
_cell.length_a   1.000
_cell.length_b   1.000
_cell.length_c   1.000
_cell.angle_alpha   90.00
_cell.angle_beta   90.00
_cell.angle_gamma   90.00
#
_symmetry.space_group_name_H-M   'P 1'
#
loop_
_entity.id
_entity.type
_entity.pdbx_description
1 polymer ?
#
loop_
_entity_poly.entity_id
_entity_poly.type
_entity_poly.pdbx_seq_one_letter_code
_entity_poly.pdbx_strand_id
1 'polypeptide(L)'
;MSRIINFNQAKIAHSFEKFSRDGVITDDILENINSNFHFESDIRDVLVDYSEKDQKRFFKILLDIKEAVKQMTSEENMDIRFSLEDEYFNLLQNLETNDTKYKIPSILIKYRKDINPIRALKFELQEIMSMYTIEDDYHIWLVKEFKSEDKINEIVFRVKNDIIKIVQMQKKFKRAKEKYSYFVLPMSYYHCIEMEADMVSWIKTLQEFLVWSTQDDIKNRYD
;
A
#
# COMPACT_ATOMS: atom_id res chain seq x y z
N MET A 1 -21.90 4.84 -45.34
CA MET A 1 -20.45 4.56 -45.42
C MET A 1 -19.94 4.39 -44.00
N SER A 2 -19.37 3.23 -43.66
CA SER A 2 -18.85 2.98 -42.31
C SER A 2 -17.63 3.89 -42.07
N ARG A 3 -17.63 4.60 -40.94
CA ARG A 3 -16.44 5.35 -40.48
C ARG A 3 -15.38 4.31 -40.12
N ILE A 4 -14.33 4.21 -40.93
CA ILE A 4 -13.13 3.45 -40.56
C ILE A 4 -12.47 4.25 -39.44
N ILE A 5 -12.53 3.73 -38.22
CA ILE A 5 -11.88 4.36 -37.06
C ILE A 5 -10.40 4.03 -37.14
N ASN A 6 -9.55 5.05 -37.22
CA ASN A 6 -8.12 4.88 -37.02
C ASN A 6 -7.84 4.63 -35.53
N PHE A 7 -7.64 3.36 -35.17
CA PHE A 7 -7.44 2.95 -33.78
C PHE A 7 -6.23 3.61 -33.11
N ASN A 8 -5.17 3.93 -33.87
CA ASN A 8 -4.00 4.61 -33.32
C ASN A 8 -4.33 6.06 -32.94
N GLN A 9 -5.04 6.78 -33.81
CA GLN A 9 -5.49 8.15 -33.50
C GLN A 9 -6.46 8.17 -32.32
N ALA A 10 -7.39 7.20 -32.26
CA ALA A 10 -8.31 7.06 -31.14
C ALA A 10 -7.58 6.80 -29.81
N LYS A 11 -6.53 5.98 -29.81
CA LYS A 11 -5.70 5.72 -28.62
C LYS A 11 -4.98 6.98 -28.16
N ILE A 12 -4.34 7.71 -29.08
CA ILE A 12 -3.61 8.96 -28.77
C ILE A 12 -4.55 10.03 -28.23
N ALA A 13 -5.68 10.25 -28.89
CA ALA A 13 -6.71 11.19 -28.42
C ALA A 13 -7.24 10.79 -27.04
N HIS A 14 -7.47 9.49 -26.80
CA HIS A 14 -7.88 9.00 -25.49
C HIS A 14 -6.86 9.32 -24.40
N SER A 15 -5.56 9.18 -24.69
CA SER A 15 -4.50 9.50 -23.73
C SER A 15 -4.42 11.00 -23.42
N PHE A 16 -4.59 11.87 -24.42
CA PHE A 16 -4.73 13.33 -24.18
C PHE A 16 -5.97 13.65 -23.33
N GLU A 17 -7.13 13.07 -23.65
CA GLU A 17 -8.37 13.30 -22.89
C GLU A 17 -8.27 12.79 -21.44
N LYS A 18 -7.64 11.64 -21.25
CA LYS A 18 -7.42 11.04 -19.93
C LYS A 18 -6.56 11.98 -19.08
N PHE A 19 -5.42 12.43 -19.60
CA PHE A 19 -4.58 13.41 -18.91
C PHE A 19 -5.32 14.72 -18.64
N SER A 20 -6.07 15.25 -19.61
CA SER A 20 -6.84 16.48 -19.41
C SER A 20 -7.87 16.37 -18.28
N ARG A 21 -8.31 15.14 -17.95
CA ARG A 21 -9.28 14.89 -16.87
C ARG A 21 -8.62 14.66 -15.52
N ASP A 22 -7.54 13.88 -15.46
CA ASP A 22 -6.94 13.42 -14.19
C ASP A 22 -5.53 13.97 -13.89
N GLY A 23 -4.86 14.57 -14.87
CA GLY A 23 -3.51 15.12 -14.76
C GLY A 23 -2.42 14.07 -14.52
N VAL A 24 -2.72 12.77 -14.70
CA VAL A 24 -1.79 11.69 -14.39
C VAL A 24 -0.87 11.42 -15.58
N ILE A 25 0.44 11.50 -15.34
CA ILE A 25 1.45 11.04 -16.30
C ILE A 25 1.52 9.51 -16.25
N THR A 26 1.11 8.84 -17.35
CA THR A 26 1.20 7.39 -17.54
C THR A 26 2.41 7.02 -18.39
N ASP A 27 2.81 5.75 -18.38
CA ASP A 27 3.88 5.24 -19.25
C ASP A 27 3.56 5.51 -20.74
N ASP A 28 2.30 5.34 -21.15
CA ASP A 28 1.85 5.67 -22.50
C ASP A 28 2.06 7.16 -22.85
N ILE A 29 1.87 8.08 -21.89
CA ILE A 29 2.16 9.50 -22.10
C ILE A 29 3.66 9.73 -22.25
N LEU A 30 4.49 9.08 -21.45
CA LEU A 30 5.96 9.24 -21.53
C LEU A 30 6.52 8.69 -22.85
N GLU A 31 6.11 7.49 -23.22
CA GLU A 31 6.65 6.76 -24.38
C GLU A 31 6.03 7.22 -25.69
N ASN A 32 4.72 7.44 -25.73
CA ASN A 32 4.01 7.67 -26.99
C ASN A 32 3.64 9.13 -27.24
N ILE A 33 3.41 9.94 -26.20
CA ILE A 33 3.07 11.37 -26.36
C ILE A 33 4.31 12.25 -26.22
N ASN A 34 4.91 12.30 -25.04
CA ASN A 34 6.00 13.21 -24.72
C ASN A 34 7.22 13.00 -25.62
N SER A 35 7.51 11.75 -25.99
CA SER A 35 8.65 11.40 -26.86
C SER A 35 8.41 11.71 -28.34
N ASN A 36 7.16 11.71 -28.82
CA ASN A 36 6.85 11.80 -30.25
C ASN A 36 6.16 13.11 -30.67
N PHE A 37 5.60 13.86 -29.72
CA PHE A 37 4.88 15.10 -29.99
C PHE A 37 5.60 16.28 -29.34
N HIS A 38 5.95 17.27 -30.15
CA HIS A 38 6.69 18.44 -29.70
C HIS A 38 6.10 19.76 -30.17
N PHE A 39 5.47 19.76 -31.33
CA PHE A 39 4.91 20.94 -31.98
C PHE A 39 3.44 20.70 -32.38
N GLU A 40 2.74 21.78 -32.70
CA GLU A 40 1.34 21.70 -33.15
C GLU A 40 1.21 20.91 -34.46
N SER A 41 2.24 20.97 -35.33
CA SER A 41 2.30 20.19 -36.58
C SER A 41 2.19 18.70 -36.32
N ASP A 42 2.88 18.18 -35.30
CA ASP A 42 2.92 16.74 -35.01
C ASP A 42 1.51 16.22 -34.67
N ILE A 43 0.70 17.03 -33.99
CA ILE A 43 -0.70 16.72 -33.70
C ILE A 43 -1.55 16.75 -34.97
N ARG A 44 -1.34 17.73 -35.84
CA ARG A 44 -2.07 17.83 -37.12
C ARG A 44 -1.73 16.68 -38.05
N ASP A 45 -0.48 16.24 -38.05
CA ASP A 45 0.02 15.15 -38.91
C ASP A 45 -0.46 13.78 -38.44
N VAL A 46 -0.61 13.57 -37.12
CA VAL A 46 -1.05 12.29 -36.57
C VAL A 46 -2.55 12.21 -36.37
N LEU A 47 -3.20 13.25 -35.85
CA LEU A 47 -4.64 13.31 -35.58
C LEU A 47 -5.42 13.95 -36.74
N VAL A 48 -5.15 13.51 -37.96
CA VAL A 48 -5.76 14.06 -39.20
C VAL A 48 -7.27 13.87 -39.28
N ASP A 49 -7.82 12.85 -38.62
CA ASP A 49 -9.27 12.57 -38.65
C ASP A 49 -10.06 13.44 -37.65
N TYR A 50 -9.37 14.22 -36.82
CA TYR A 50 -9.96 15.14 -35.84
C TYR A 50 -10.11 16.56 -36.41
N SER A 51 -11.08 17.31 -35.89
CA SER A 51 -11.30 18.70 -36.34
C SER A 51 -10.12 19.60 -35.95
N GLU A 52 -9.89 20.69 -36.71
CA GLU A 52 -8.85 21.67 -36.35
C GLU A 52 -9.03 22.23 -34.93
N LYS A 53 -10.28 22.32 -34.47
CA LYS A 53 -10.60 22.76 -33.11
C LYS A 53 -10.09 21.76 -32.07
N ASP A 54 -10.29 20.46 -32.31
CA ASP A 54 -9.83 19.41 -31.42
C ASP A 54 -8.30 19.28 -31.45
N GLN A 55 -7.68 19.39 -32.63
CA GLN A 55 -6.22 19.41 -32.77
C GLN A 55 -5.59 20.55 -31.96
N LYS A 56 -6.13 21.77 -32.03
CA LYS A 56 -5.67 22.90 -31.20
C LYS A 56 -5.85 22.64 -29.71
N ARG A 57 -6.96 22.00 -29.32
CA ARG A 57 -7.18 21.60 -27.92
C ARG A 57 -6.14 20.57 -27.47
N PHE A 58 -5.86 19.54 -28.27
CA PHE A 58 -4.83 18.56 -27.97
C PHE A 58 -3.44 19.17 -27.88
N PHE A 59 -3.14 20.19 -28.69
CA PHE A 59 -1.87 20.92 -28.57
C PHE A 59 -1.74 21.66 -27.24
N LYS A 60 -2.82 22.28 -26.76
CA LYS A 60 -2.82 22.89 -25.43
C LYS A 60 -2.56 21.83 -24.35
N ILE A 61 -3.22 20.67 -24.45
CA ILE A 61 -3.02 19.55 -23.53
C ILE A 61 -1.57 19.04 -23.61
N LEU A 62 -0.95 18.97 -24.79
CA LEU A 62 0.45 18.59 -24.95
C LEU A 62 1.40 19.52 -24.18
N LEU A 63 1.17 20.83 -24.23
CA LEU A 63 1.97 21.79 -23.47
C LEU A 63 1.83 21.55 -21.96
N ASP A 64 0.60 21.30 -21.49
CA ASP A 64 0.34 20.96 -20.08
C ASP A 64 1.03 19.62 -19.68
N ILE A 65 1.03 18.63 -20.57
CA ILE A 65 1.76 17.36 -20.38
C ILE A 65 3.26 17.63 -20.25
N LYS A 66 3.85 18.42 -21.14
CA LYS A 66 5.30 18.69 -21.13
C LYS A 66 5.74 19.40 -19.85
N GLU A 67 4.95 20.35 -19.39
CA GLU A 67 5.22 21.03 -18.11
C GLU A 67 5.09 20.06 -16.93
N ALA A 68 4.05 19.21 -16.92
CA ALA A 68 3.89 18.19 -15.89
C ALA A 68 5.03 17.15 -15.89
N VAL A 69 5.53 16.73 -17.06
CA VAL A 69 6.69 15.83 -17.17
C VAL A 69 7.95 16.50 -16.63
N LYS A 70 8.19 17.77 -16.98
CA LYS A 70 9.34 18.54 -16.47
C LYS A 70 9.31 18.68 -14.95
N GLN A 71 8.13 18.90 -14.38
CA GLN A 71 7.95 18.96 -12.93
C GLN A 71 8.10 17.57 -12.28
N MET A 72 7.61 16.52 -12.94
CA MET A 72 7.79 15.13 -12.50
C MET A 72 9.27 14.74 -12.42
N THR A 73 10.10 15.19 -13.36
CA THR A 73 11.54 14.88 -13.39
C THR A 73 12.40 15.88 -12.62
N SER A 74 11.78 16.89 -11.99
CA SER A 74 12.51 17.88 -11.19
C SER A 74 13.15 17.24 -9.95
N GLU A 75 14.31 17.76 -9.54
CA GLU A 75 14.99 17.37 -8.30
C GLU A 75 14.05 17.47 -7.09
N GLU A 76 13.20 18.50 -7.05
CA GLU A 76 12.22 18.70 -5.98
C GLU A 76 11.25 17.51 -5.79
N ASN A 77 10.81 16.86 -6.88
CA ASN A 77 9.95 15.67 -6.77
C ASN A 77 10.72 14.47 -6.21
N MET A 78 11.97 14.29 -6.64
CA MET A 78 12.83 13.23 -6.11
C MET A 78 13.08 13.44 -4.61
N ASP A 79 13.36 14.68 -4.19
CA ASP A 79 13.59 15.02 -2.79
C ASP A 79 12.37 14.74 -1.92
N ILE A 80 11.17 15.09 -2.38
CA ILE A 80 9.92 14.78 -1.66
C ILE A 80 9.74 13.27 -1.51
N ARG A 81 9.99 12.49 -2.58
CA ARG A 81 9.89 11.03 -2.53
C ARG A 81 10.88 10.44 -1.54
N PHE A 82 12.16 10.81 -1.63
CA PHE A 82 13.18 10.31 -0.73
C PHE A 82 12.89 10.66 0.73
N SER A 83 12.48 11.90 1.00
CA SER A 83 12.09 12.30 2.36
C SER A 83 10.95 11.45 2.91
N LEU A 84 9.93 11.14 2.10
CA LEU A 84 8.81 10.31 2.55
C LEU A 84 9.20 8.84 2.72
N GLU A 85 10.06 8.31 1.85
CA GLU A 85 10.59 6.95 1.98
C GLU A 85 11.43 6.81 3.25
N ASP A 86 12.31 7.76 3.54
CA ASP A 86 13.12 7.77 4.76
C ASP A 86 12.26 7.79 6.03
N GLU A 87 11.23 8.64 6.05
CA GLU A 87 10.26 8.66 7.15
C GLU A 87 9.52 7.33 7.29
N TYR A 88 9.16 6.70 6.18
CA TYR A 88 8.51 5.40 6.15
C TYR A 88 9.43 4.27 6.65
N PHE A 89 10.69 4.22 6.21
CA PHE A 89 11.66 3.22 6.69
C PHE A 89 11.92 3.39 8.19
N ASN A 90 12.07 4.64 8.64
CA ASN A 90 12.24 4.95 10.05
C ASN A 90 11.02 4.52 10.88
N LEU A 91 9.80 4.72 10.35
CA LEU A 91 8.57 4.24 10.98
C LEU A 91 8.60 2.72 11.15
N LEU A 92 8.92 1.96 10.09
CA LEU A 92 8.91 0.49 10.14
C LEU A 92 9.93 -0.07 11.14
N GLN A 93 11.08 0.56 11.27
CA GLN A 93 12.11 0.14 12.24
C GLN A 93 11.68 0.40 13.69
N ASN A 94 10.83 1.40 13.92
CA ASN A 94 10.45 1.89 15.25
C ASN A 94 8.99 1.60 15.66
N LEU A 95 8.38 0.60 15.03
CA LEU A 95 7.08 0.09 15.47
C LEU A 95 7.19 -0.47 16.89
N GLU A 96 6.25 -0.14 17.76
CA GLU A 96 6.20 -0.63 19.14
C GLU A 96 6.08 -2.16 19.18
N THR A 97 5.41 -2.73 18.19
CA THR A 97 5.27 -4.18 18.00
C THR A 97 6.56 -4.91 17.62
N ASN A 98 7.61 -4.18 17.20
CA ASN A 98 8.95 -4.73 16.93
C ASN A 98 9.86 -4.78 18.18
N ASP A 99 9.38 -4.30 19.34
CA ASP A 99 10.14 -4.28 20.58
C ASP A 99 10.66 -5.68 20.94
N THR A 100 11.89 -5.73 21.44
CA THR A 100 12.55 -6.94 21.94
C THR A 100 11.72 -7.76 22.92
N LYS A 101 10.89 -7.12 23.75
CA LYS A 101 10.01 -7.82 24.72
C LYS A 101 8.96 -8.72 24.06
N TYR A 102 8.62 -8.46 22.80
CA TYR A 102 7.68 -9.28 22.03
C TYR A 102 8.37 -10.37 21.21
N LYS A 103 9.72 -10.40 21.17
CA LYS A 103 10.48 -11.40 20.42
C LYS A 103 10.56 -12.70 21.21
N ILE A 104 9.79 -13.69 20.77
CA ILE A 104 9.74 -15.03 21.36
C ILE A 104 10.51 -16.00 20.44
N PRO A 105 11.73 -16.44 20.80
CA PRO A 105 12.58 -17.23 19.91
C PRO A 105 11.93 -18.53 19.42
N SER A 106 11.18 -19.23 20.28
CA SER A 106 10.47 -20.47 19.94
C SER A 106 9.39 -20.29 18.88
N ILE A 107 8.79 -19.11 18.80
CA ILE A 107 7.84 -18.72 17.75
C ILE A 107 8.60 -18.27 16.50
N LEU A 108 9.53 -17.32 16.67
CA LEU A 108 10.18 -16.63 15.55
C LEU A 108 11.01 -17.56 14.65
N ILE A 109 11.56 -18.66 15.18
CA ILE A 109 12.37 -19.60 14.40
C ILE A 109 11.58 -20.27 13.26
N LYS A 110 10.25 -20.32 13.36
CA LYS A 110 9.36 -20.91 12.33
C LYS A 110 9.14 -19.98 11.12
N TYR A 111 9.49 -18.70 11.23
CA TYR A 111 9.15 -17.66 10.26
C TYR A 111 10.38 -17.00 9.64
N ARG A 112 10.15 -16.15 8.63
CA ARG A 112 11.20 -15.34 8.01
C ARG A 112 11.86 -14.39 9.03
N LYS A 113 13.16 -14.13 8.87
CA LYS A 113 14.01 -13.42 9.86
C LYS A 113 13.53 -12.01 10.23
N ASP A 114 12.80 -11.35 9.34
CA ASP A 114 12.33 -9.97 9.44
C ASP A 114 10.83 -9.87 9.77
N ILE A 115 10.17 -10.99 10.12
CA ILE A 115 8.75 -10.94 10.50
C ILE A 115 8.55 -10.10 11.77
N ASN A 116 7.49 -9.30 11.79
CA ASN A 116 7.07 -8.63 13.01
C ASN A 116 6.69 -9.67 14.08
N PRO A 117 7.16 -9.54 15.34
CA PRO A 117 6.90 -10.53 16.38
C PRO A 117 5.43 -10.76 16.69
N ILE A 118 4.61 -9.72 16.66
CA ILE A 118 3.16 -9.82 16.91
C ILE A 118 2.45 -10.50 15.73
N ARG A 119 2.93 -10.26 14.51
CA ARG A 119 2.44 -10.99 13.33
C ARG A 119 2.74 -12.49 13.41
N ALA A 120 3.95 -12.85 13.84
CA ALA A 120 4.33 -14.25 14.05
C ALA A 120 3.44 -14.88 15.14
N LEU A 121 3.27 -14.20 16.27
CA LEU A 121 2.35 -14.63 17.32
C LEU A 121 0.93 -14.84 16.79
N LYS A 122 0.40 -13.91 15.99
CA LYS A 122 -0.92 -14.05 15.36
C LYS A 122 -1.05 -15.36 14.60
N PHE A 123 -0.05 -15.75 13.81
CA PHE A 123 -0.11 -17.01 13.07
C PHE A 123 -0.08 -18.24 13.99
N GLU A 124 0.76 -18.22 15.03
CA GLU A 124 0.78 -19.30 16.03
C GLU A 124 -0.55 -19.45 16.76
N LEU A 125 -1.17 -18.33 17.17
CA LEU A 125 -2.46 -18.37 17.85
C LEU A 125 -3.55 -18.93 16.91
N GLN A 126 -3.52 -18.62 15.62
CA GLN A 126 -4.45 -19.19 14.65
C GLN A 126 -4.26 -20.69 14.44
N GLU A 127 -3.00 -21.13 14.36
CA GLU A 127 -2.66 -22.56 14.26
C GLU A 127 -3.25 -23.31 15.47
N ILE A 128 -2.95 -22.83 16.67
CA ILE A 128 -3.40 -23.46 17.90
C ILE A 128 -4.92 -23.44 18.04
N MET A 129 -5.59 -22.32 17.75
CA MET A 129 -7.06 -22.29 17.79
C MET A 129 -7.72 -23.28 16.82
N SER A 130 -6.99 -23.71 15.78
CA SER A 130 -7.48 -24.66 14.78
C SER A 130 -7.16 -26.12 15.13
N MET A 131 -5.99 -26.38 15.72
CA MET A 131 -5.43 -27.72 15.92
C MET A 131 -4.86 -27.92 17.33
N TYR A 132 -5.55 -27.39 18.35
CA TYR A 132 -5.12 -27.54 19.75
C TYR A 132 -5.14 -29.00 20.19
N THR A 133 -4.12 -29.39 20.96
CA THR A 133 -3.90 -30.76 21.42
C THR A 133 -3.31 -30.69 22.83
N ILE A 134 -3.86 -31.45 23.79
CA ILE A 134 -3.40 -31.45 25.19
C ILE A 134 -2.14 -32.29 25.42
N GLU A 135 -1.75 -33.09 24.44
CA GLU A 135 -0.53 -33.89 24.43
C GLU A 135 0.70 -33.09 23.98
N ASP A 136 0.49 -31.88 23.43
CA ASP A 136 1.57 -31.02 22.96
C ASP A 136 1.93 -29.96 24.02
N ASP A 137 3.11 -30.14 24.63
CA ASP A 137 3.68 -29.21 25.61
C ASP A 137 3.81 -27.78 25.07
N TYR A 138 4.08 -27.61 23.76
CA TYR A 138 4.15 -26.30 23.13
C TYR A 138 2.78 -25.61 23.13
N HIS A 139 1.72 -26.38 22.83
CA HIS A 139 0.36 -25.85 22.83
C HIS A 139 -0.08 -25.41 24.23
N ILE A 140 0.14 -26.25 25.23
CA ILE A 140 -0.16 -25.91 26.64
C ILE A 140 0.60 -24.65 27.06
N TRP A 141 1.89 -24.58 26.74
CA TRP A 141 2.74 -23.44 27.08
C TRP A 141 2.21 -22.15 26.44
N LEU A 142 1.93 -22.13 25.14
CA LEU A 142 1.49 -20.91 24.46
C LEU A 142 0.15 -20.39 25.03
N VAL A 143 -0.79 -21.30 25.31
CA VAL A 143 -2.06 -20.94 25.95
C VAL A 143 -1.84 -20.35 27.33
N LYS A 144 -1.03 -21.01 28.17
CA LYS A 144 -0.73 -20.51 29.51
C LYS A 144 -0.04 -19.14 29.49
N GLU A 145 0.83 -18.90 28.51
CA GLU A 145 1.61 -17.67 28.37
C GLU A 145 0.76 -16.46 27.91
N PHE A 146 -0.31 -16.71 27.15
CA PHE A 146 -1.13 -15.66 26.52
C PHE A 146 -2.59 -15.62 26.96
N LYS A 147 -3.03 -16.45 27.90
CA LYS A 147 -4.38 -16.39 28.50
C LYS A 147 -4.67 -15.12 29.32
N SER A 148 -3.64 -14.33 29.64
CA SER A 148 -3.80 -13.12 30.45
C SER A 148 -4.42 -12.00 29.62
N GLU A 149 -5.61 -11.57 30.02
CA GLU A 149 -6.32 -10.45 29.39
C GLU A 149 -5.49 -9.16 29.40
N ASP A 150 -4.86 -8.83 30.53
CA ASP A 150 -4.01 -7.62 30.66
C ASP A 150 -2.86 -7.65 29.63
N LYS A 151 -2.23 -8.81 29.45
CA LYS A 151 -1.13 -8.97 28.51
C LYS A 151 -1.60 -8.83 27.06
N ILE A 152 -2.74 -9.43 26.70
CA ILE A 152 -3.34 -9.29 25.37
C ILE A 152 -3.76 -7.84 25.11
N ASN A 153 -4.39 -7.19 26.08
CA ASN A 153 -4.83 -5.80 25.97
C ASN A 153 -3.64 -4.83 25.81
N GLU A 154 -2.53 -5.07 26.51
CA GLU A 154 -1.28 -4.31 26.30
C GLU A 154 -0.74 -4.49 24.87
N ILE A 155 -0.72 -5.71 24.33
CA ILE A 155 -0.30 -5.96 22.94
C ILE A 155 -1.23 -5.22 21.97
N VAL A 156 -2.55 -5.37 22.14
CA VAL A 156 -3.56 -4.70 21.30
C VAL A 156 -3.39 -3.18 21.34
N PHE A 157 -3.10 -2.61 22.52
CA PHE A 157 -2.82 -1.19 22.67
C PHE A 157 -1.61 -0.75 21.83
N ARG A 158 -0.50 -1.51 21.85
CA ARG A 158 0.67 -1.23 21.00
C ARG A 158 0.37 -1.33 19.51
N VAL A 159 -0.37 -2.36 19.10
CA VAL A 159 -0.78 -2.51 17.69
C VAL A 159 -1.61 -1.31 17.24
N LYS A 160 -2.56 -0.83 18.08
CA LYS A 160 -3.35 0.38 17.78
C LYS A 160 -2.48 1.63 17.63
N ASN A 161 -1.48 1.82 18.49
CA ASN A 161 -0.56 2.95 18.37
C ASN A 161 0.22 2.90 17.05
N ASP A 162 0.70 1.72 16.65
CA ASP A 162 1.39 1.54 15.38
C ASP A 162 0.47 1.78 14.16
N ILE A 163 -0.78 1.30 14.20
CA ILE A 163 -1.80 1.60 13.17
C ILE A 163 -1.97 3.12 13.01
N ILE A 164 -2.08 3.87 14.11
CA ILE A 164 -2.22 5.33 14.05
C ILE A 164 -1.05 5.96 13.30
N LYS A 165 0.19 5.54 13.58
CA LYS A 165 1.40 6.05 12.91
C LYS A 165 1.40 5.70 11.41
N ILE A 166 1.00 4.48 11.05
CA ILE A 166 0.89 4.03 9.64
C ILE A 166 -0.15 4.85 8.89
N VAL A 167 -1.33 5.06 9.48
CA VAL A 167 -2.40 5.89 8.89
C VAL A 167 -1.93 7.34 8.74
N GLN A 168 -1.14 7.87 9.69
CA GLN A 168 -0.52 9.18 9.55
C GLN A 168 0.47 9.22 8.36
N MET A 169 1.25 8.16 8.15
CA MET A 169 2.14 8.04 7.00
C MET A 169 1.37 8.01 5.67
N GLN A 170 0.27 7.23 5.59
CA GLN A 170 -0.62 7.24 4.42
C GLN A 170 -1.17 8.65 4.12
N LYS A 171 -1.55 9.41 5.16
CA LYS A 171 -2.01 10.80 5.01
C LYS A 171 -0.91 11.71 4.45
N LYS A 172 0.36 11.51 4.83
CA LYS A 172 1.48 12.27 4.27
C LYS A 172 1.64 12.00 2.77
N PHE A 173 1.60 10.74 2.34
CA PHE A 173 1.62 10.38 0.92
C PHE A 173 0.43 10.98 0.13
N LYS A 174 -0.78 10.91 0.68
CA LYS A 174 -1.97 11.51 0.04
C LYS A 174 -1.85 13.03 -0.08
N ARG A 175 -1.37 13.71 0.96
CA ARG A 175 -1.11 15.17 0.91
C ARG A 175 -0.07 15.53 -0.14
N ALA A 176 0.99 14.72 -0.28
CA ALA A 176 1.96 14.93 -1.36
C ALA A 176 1.30 14.76 -2.73
N LYS A 177 0.44 13.74 -2.92
CA LYS A 177 -0.33 13.56 -4.15
C LYS A 177 -1.28 14.71 -4.47
N GLU A 178 -1.97 15.24 -3.45
CA GLU A 178 -2.89 16.38 -3.60
C GLU A 178 -2.14 17.68 -3.93
N LYS A 179 -0.98 17.89 -3.29
CA LYS A 179 -0.16 19.09 -3.49
C LYS A 179 0.58 19.08 -4.83
N TYR A 180 0.98 17.90 -5.30
CA TYR A 180 1.82 17.73 -6.49
C TYR A 180 1.13 16.74 -7.45
N SER A 181 0.50 17.27 -8.50
CA SER A 181 -0.26 16.46 -9.49
C SER A 181 0.58 15.33 -10.11
N TYR A 182 1.86 15.60 -10.35
CA TYR A 182 2.87 14.68 -10.89
C TYR A 182 3.41 13.66 -9.88
N PHE A 183 3.15 13.81 -8.59
CA PHE A 183 3.57 12.83 -7.59
C PHE A 183 2.75 11.55 -7.82
N VAL A 184 3.42 10.41 -7.91
CA VAL A 184 2.75 9.10 -8.03
C VAL A 184 2.95 8.40 -6.72
N LEU A 185 1.85 7.86 -6.17
CA LEU A 185 1.89 7.13 -4.90
C LEU A 185 2.88 5.95 -5.03
N PRO A 186 3.93 5.92 -4.21
CA PRO A 186 4.94 4.88 -4.26
C PRO A 186 4.46 3.56 -3.66
N MET A 187 5.23 2.49 -3.85
CA MET A 187 4.91 1.17 -3.29
C MET A 187 4.79 1.19 -1.75
N SER A 188 5.59 2.02 -1.08
CA SER A 188 5.53 2.23 0.37
C SER A 188 4.15 2.70 0.86
N TYR A 189 3.43 3.52 0.07
CA TYR A 189 2.05 3.90 0.37
C TYR A 189 1.11 2.69 0.35
N TYR A 190 1.20 1.86 -0.69
CA TYR A 190 0.35 0.66 -0.78
C TYR A 190 0.68 -0.35 0.31
N HIS A 191 1.96 -0.51 0.64
CA HIS A 191 2.38 -1.34 1.77
C HIS A 191 1.82 -0.82 3.09
N CYS A 192 1.72 0.50 3.31
CA CYS A 192 1.07 1.04 4.50
C CYS A 192 -0.42 0.66 4.60
N ILE A 193 -1.14 0.55 3.47
CA ILE A 193 -2.55 0.11 3.46
C ILE A 193 -2.66 -1.37 3.81
N GLU A 194 -1.82 -2.20 3.18
CA GLU A 194 -1.78 -3.65 3.46
C GLU A 194 -1.44 -3.91 4.92
N MET A 195 -0.48 -3.16 5.46
CA MET A 195 -0.01 -3.30 6.83
C MET A 195 -1.07 -2.84 7.85
N GLU A 196 -1.82 -1.78 7.57
CA GLU A 196 -2.98 -1.39 8.40
C GLU A 196 -4.01 -2.53 8.46
N ALA A 197 -4.40 -3.07 7.30
CA ALA A 197 -5.36 -4.17 7.23
C ALA A 197 -4.86 -5.44 7.96
N ASP A 198 -3.57 -5.77 7.79
CA ASP A 198 -2.94 -6.90 8.47
C ASP A 198 -2.93 -6.69 9.99
N MET A 199 -2.53 -5.52 10.48
CA MET A 199 -2.54 -5.19 11.92
C MET A 199 -3.93 -5.23 12.55
N VAL A 200 -4.96 -4.79 11.83
CA VAL A 200 -6.36 -4.95 12.27
C VAL A 200 -6.71 -6.43 12.43
N SER A 201 -6.22 -7.29 11.52
CA SER A 201 -6.40 -8.74 11.65
C SER A 201 -5.68 -9.32 12.87
N TRP A 202 -4.52 -8.76 13.26
CA TRP A 202 -3.79 -9.20 14.45
C TRP A 202 -4.58 -8.93 15.72
N ILE A 203 -5.16 -7.73 15.83
CA ILE A 203 -6.03 -7.37 16.96
C ILE A 203 -7.20 -8.35 17.06
N LYS A 204 -7.86 -8.62 15.93
CA LYS A 204 -9.00 -9.54 15.88
C LYS A 204 -8.61 -10.94 16.39
N THR A 205 -7.51 -11.51 15.87
CA THR A 205 -7.02 -12.82 16.31
C THR A 205 -6.67 -12.85 17.79
N LEU A 206 -6.00 -11.83 18.31
CA LEU A 206 -5.63 -11.76 19.73
C LEU A 206 -6.86 -11.75 20.63
N GLN A 207 -7.90 -11.03 20.24
CA GLN A 207 -9.18 -10.97 20.98
C GLN A 207 -9.96 -12.29 20.88
N GLU A 208 -10.02 -12.90 19.69
CA GLU A 208 -10.63 -14.22 19.48
C GLU A 208 -9.93 -15.28 20.32
N PHE A 209 -8.59 -15.24 20.37
CA PHE A 209 -7.80 -16.15 21.18
C PHE A 209 -8.07 -15.99 22.68
N LEU A 210 -8.23 -14.77 23.18
CA LEU A 210 -8.55 -14.55 24.59
C LEU A 210 -9.90 -15.17 24.97
N VAL A 211 -10.91 -15.02 24.10
CA VAL A 211 -12.22 -15.67 24.29
C VAL A 211 -12.10 -17.19 24.18
N TRP A 212 -11.38 -17.69 23.18
CA TRP A 212 -11.18 -19.12 22.98
C TRP A 212 -10.45 -19.78 24.16
N SER A 213 -9.41 -19.14 24.69
CA SER A 213 -8.55 -19.65 25.77
C SER A 213 -9.20 -19.65 27.16
N THR A 214 -10.32 -18.96 27.32
CA THR A 214 -11.08 -18.86 28.58
C THR A 214 -12.32 -19.75 28.60
N GLN A 215 -12.64 -20.44 27.51
CA GLN A 215 -13.78 -21.35 27.45
C GLN A 215 -13.43 -22.68 28.14
N ASP A 216 -14.26 -23.10 29.12
CA ASP A 216 -14.04 -24.30 29.94
C ASP A 216 -13.92 -25.61 29.11
N ASP A 217 -14.42 -25.59 27.88
CA ASP A 217 -14.49 -26.72 26.96
C ASP A 217 -13.25 -26.92 26.05
N ILE A 218 -12.14 -26.23 26.26
CA ILE A 218 -10.91 -26.48 25.45
C ILE A 218 -10.53 -27.97 25.44
N LYS A 219 -10.80 -28.69 26.54
CA LYS A 219 -10.60 -30.14 26.65
C LYS A 219 -11.66 -31.00 25.96
N ASN A 220 -12.90 -30.51 25.81
CA ASN A 220 -14.03 -31.30 25.31
C ASN A 220 -14.38 -31.02 23.83
N ARG A 221 -13.63 -30.14 23.15
CA ARG A 221 -13.95 -29.68 21.78
C ARG A 221 -13.49 -30.59 20.65
N TYR A 222 -12.64 -31.56 20.95
CA TYR A 222 -12.03 -32.44 19.96
C TYR A 222 -12.09 -33.93 20.36
N ASP A 223 -12.87 -34.26 21.40
CA ASP A 223 -13.34 -35.64 21.66
C ASP A 223 -14.58 -35.94 20.80
#